data_AF-A0A1U7GLV9-F1
#
_entry.id   AF-A0A1U7GLV9-F1
#
_cell.length_a   1.000
_cell.length_b   1.000
_cell.length_c   1.000
_cell.angle_alpha   90.00
_cell.angle_beta   90.00
_cell.angle_gamma   90.00
#
_symmetry.space_group_name_H-M   'P 1'
#
loop_
_entity.id
_entity.type
_entity.pdbx_description
1 polymer ?
#
loop_
_entity_poly.entity_id
_entity_poly.type
_entity_poly.pdbx_seq_one_letter_code
_entity_poly.pdbx_strand_id
1 'polypeptide(L)'
;MVAAFQSTVNIWSAAGVVGEQAFDGPMRAAPYNLYSAGVPNLIGNAYTVTSGGNPDPVPGSGIAGTAQVGGSGTFAGILINPKDYASYGTTGLGGPLNPTLVLPDYSIGQLAIMGEFFVNLPGPASIGDLVTYDPLTGALNSVTPTTSFTAQISTTTLTVSAISKGQIAVGQIISGTGVTPGTRITALGTGKGGTGTYTISVSQTVGTDTVMTAANAPATAWAASNASIATSGGVDTLTVTTLTSGALQVGQQVFGAGVAPNTVITAFGSGVGGTGTYTLNTSGQTVGAEAMTGPSNLFVPNCVVSRFTANTAGGLAVIKLTN
;
A
#
# COMPACT_ATOMS: atom_id res chain seq x y z
N MET A 1 15.70 -27.22 34.75
CA MET A 1 15.52 -25.97 33.98
C MET A 1 14.12 -25.47 34.27
N VAL A 2 13.97 -24.48 35.15
CA VAL A 2 12.66 -23.90 35.47
C VAL A 2 12.33 -22.93 34.34
N ALA A 3 11.27 -23.20 33.57
CA ALA A 3 10.77 -22.26 32.59
C ALA A 3 10.35 -20.98 33.34
N ALA A 4 10.99 -19.85 33.04
CA ALA A 4 10.59 -18.58 33.60
C ALA A 4 9.21 -18.23 33.01
N PHE A 5 8.21 -18.07 33.87
CA PHE A 5 6.89 -17.61 33.46
C PHE A 5 6.97 -16.15 32.99
N GLN A 6 6.15 -15.81 32.00
CA GLN A 6 5.99 -14.45 31.50
C GLN A 6 5.69 -13.49 32.67
N SER A 7 6.62 -12.58 32.97
CA SER A 7 6.55 -11.72 34.16
C SER A 7 5.92 -10.35 33.90
N THR A 8 5.68 -10.01 32.63
CA THR A 8 4.98 -8.78 32.23
C THR A 8 4.04 -9.06 31.05
N VAL A 9 2.76 -8.74 31.25
CA VAL A 9 1.74 -8.73 30.19
C VAL A 9 1.18 -7.31 30.15
N ASN A 10 1.17 -6.71 28.96
CA ASN A 10 0.54 -5.40 28.80
C ASN A 10 -0.98 -5.60 28.71
N ILE A 11 -1.68 -5.36 29.83
CA ILE A 11 -3.13 -5.60 29.97
C ILE A 11 -4.01 -4.41 29.56
N TRP A 12 -3.42 -3.25 29.29
CA TRP A 12 -4.14 -2.04 28.86
C TRP A 12 -4.03 -1.89 27.35
N SER A 13 -5.12 -1.62 26.61
CA SER A 13 -4.98 -1.23 25.19
C SER A 13 -3.92 -0.13 25.09
N ALA A 14 -2.83 -0.48 24.43
CA ALA A 14 -1.62 0.32 24.46
C ALA A 14 -1.65 1.16 23.20
N ALA A 15 -1.72 2.48 23.37
CA ALA A 15 -1.59 3.40 22.26
C ALA A 15 -0.31 3.06 21.47
N GLY A 16 -0.47 2.82 20.17
CA GLY A 16 0.63 2.59 19.25
C GLY A 16 1.08 1.14 19.05
N VAL A 17 0.24 0.15 19.35
CA VAL A 17 0.42 -1.23 18.86
C VAL A 17 -0.44 -1.43 17.61
N VAL A 18 0.13 -2.03 16.57
CA VAL A 18 -0.58 -2.33 15.32
C VAL A 18 -1.80 -3.23 15.58
N GLY A 19 -2.93 -2.87 14.99
CA GLY A 19 -4.22 -3.53 15.13
C GLY A 19 -5.05 -3.07 16.33
N GLU A 20 -4.50 -2.26 17.24
CA GLU A 20 -5.29 -1.66 18.33
C GLU A 20 -6.15 -0.50 17.81
N GLN A 21 -7.30 -0.31 18.46
CA GLN A 21 -8.13 0.87 18.26
C GLN A 21 -7.38 2.12 18.75
N ALA A 22 -7.38 3.17 17.93
CA ALA A 22 -6.66 4.40 18.22
C ALA A 22 -7.51 5.43 18.97
N PHE A 23 -8.81 5.52 18.65
CA PHE A 23 -9.73 6.50 19.23
C PHE A 23 -11.12 5.92 19.40
N ASP A 24 -11.83 6.43 20.40
CA ASP A 24 -13.20 6.05 20.67
C ASP A 24 -14.15 6.63 19.61
N GLY A 25 -15.10 5.82 19.15
CA GLY A 25 -15.96 6.17 18.02
C GLY A 25 -16.70 4.96 17.46
N PRO A 26 -17.52 5.13 16.41
CA PRO A 26 -18.23 4.02 15.80
C PRO A 26 -17.23 3.01 15.25
N MET A 27 -17.27 1.79 15.78
CA MET A 27 -16.46 0.68 15.31
C MET A 27 -17.37 -0.43 14.79
N ARG A 28 -16.92 -1.12 13.74
CA ARG A 28 -17.58 -2.32 13.26
C ARG A 28 -16.51 -3.30 12.79
N ALA A 29 -16.57 -4.50 13.34
CA ALA A 29 -15.76 -5.62 12.93
C ALA A 29 -16.62 -6.88 12.83
N ALA A 30 -16.23 -7.80 11.96
CA ALA A 30 -16.92 -9.07 11.77
C ALA A 30 -15.94 -10.24 11.97
N PRO A 31 -16.36 -11.36 12.59
CA PRO A 31 -15.52 -12.53 12.76
C PRO A 31 -15.43 -13.33 11.46
N TYR A 32 -14.22 -13.78 11.11
CA TYR A 32 -13.95 -14.67 9.99
C TYR A 32 -12.97 -15.78 10.40
N ASN A 33 -13.11 -16.96 9.79
CA ASN A 33 -12.07 -17.98 9.85
C ASN A 33 -10.91 -17.55 8.94
N LEU A 34 -9.70 -17.47 9.47
CA LEU A 34 -8.53 -17.06 8.72
C LEU A 34 -7.89 -18.27 8.04
N TYR A 35 -7.66 -18.19 6.73
CA TYR A 35 -6.93 -19.21 5.99
C TYR A 35 -6.15 -18.57 4.84
N SER A 36 -4.83 -18.48 4.99
CA SER A 36 -3.94 -17.75 4.09
C SER A 36 -2.91 -18.64 3.38
N ALA A 37 -3.07 -19.97 3.47
CA ALA A 37 -2.37 -20.97 2.66
C ALA A 37 -0.84 -20.79 2.62
N GLY A 38 -0.24 -20.51 3.78
CA GLY A 38 1.20 -20.33 3.94
C GLY A 38 1.69 -18.88 3.99
N VAL A 39 0.84 -17.90 3.69
CA VAL A 39 1.12 -16.48 4.02
C VAL A 39 0.73 -16.23 5.48
N PRO A 40 1.59 -15.59 6.30
CA PRO A 40 1.27 -15.30 7.70
C PRO A 40 0.01 -14.43 7.85
N ASN A 41 -0.95 -14.86 8.68
CA ASN A 41 -2.09 -14.03 9.04
C ASN A 41 -1.64 -12.94 10.02
N LEU A 42 -1.16 -11.82 9.48
CA LEU A 42 -0.61 -10.73 10.28
C LEU A 42 -1.70 -9.74 10.70
N ILE A 43 -1.70 -9.36 11.98
CA ILE A 43 -2.55 -8.30 12.52
C ILE A 43 -2.09 -6.94 11.96
N GLY A 44 -3.05 -6.09 11.58
CA GLY A 44 -2.83 -4.83 10.88
C GLY A 44 -2.84 -4.93 9.36
N ASN A 45 -2.95 -6.14 8.80
CA ASN A 45 -3.05 -6.34 7.35
C ASN A 45 -4.52 -6.42 6.89
N ALA A 46 -4.74 -6.12 5.61
CA ALA A 46 -6.01 -6.27 4.92
C ALA A 46 -6.29 -7.74 4.58
N TYR A 47 -7.57 -8.11 4.59
CA TYR A 47 -8.07 -9.44 4.27
C TYR A 47 -9.21 -9.36 3.26
N THR A 48 -9.35 -10.39 2.44
CA THR A 48 -10.48 -10.57 1.52
C THR A 48 -11.22 -11.87 1.79
N VAL A 49 -12.52 -11.86 1.52
CA VAL A 49 -13.40 -13.02 1.66
C VAL A 49 -13.03 -14.07 0.60
N THR A 50 -12.81 -15.31 1.03
CA THR A 50 -12.56 -16.45 0.12
C THR A 50 -13.79 -17.32 -0.08
N SER A 51 -14.63 -17.47 0.95
CA SER A 51 -15.86 -18.28 0.87
C SER A 51 -16.80 -17.95 2.03
N GLY A 52 -18.10 -17.84 1.75
CA GLY A 52 -19.09 -17.50 2.77
C GLY A 52 -18.81 -16.15 3.45
N GLY A 53 -19.67 -15.74 4.38
CA GLY A 53 -19.54 -14.44 5.04
C GLY A 53 -19.81 -13.26 4.09
N ASN A 54 -20.47 -12.23 4.61
CA ASN A 54 -20.60 -10.97 3.91
C ASN A 54 -20.23 -9.84 4.88
N PRO A 55 -19.24 -8.99 4.56
CA PRO A 55 -18.87 -7.85 5.41
C PRO A 55 -20.01 -6.83 5.56
N ASP A 56 -20.97 -6.84 4.63
CA ASP A 56 -22.22 -6.08 4.70
C ASP A 56 -23.44 -7.03 4.52
N PRO A 57 -23.83 -7.78 5.57
CA PRO A 57 -24.78 -8.86 5.45
C PRO A 57 -26.18 -8.34 5.06
N VAL A 58 -26.55 -8.59 3.81
CA VAL A 58 -27.94 -8.47 3.33
C VAL A 58 -28.73 -9.74 3.66
N PRO A 59 -30.07 -9.68 3.75
CA PRO A 59 -30.90 -10.86 4.00
C PRO A 59 -30.56 -12.02 3.05
N GLY A 60 -30.19 -13.18 3.61
CA GLY A 60 -29.74 -14.36 2.84
C GLY A 60 -28.21 -14.52 2.69
N SER A 61 -27.41 -13.58 3.21
CA SER A 61 -25.95 -13.72 3.25
C SER A 61 -25.51 -14.87 4.17
N GLY A 62 -24.48 -15.62 3.76
CA GLY A 62 -23.86 -16.63 4.61
C GLY A 62 -23.30 -16.01 5.90
N ILE A 63 -23.63 -16.59 7.06
CA ILE A 63 -23.33 -16.02 8.37
C ILE A 63 -21.86 -16.27 8.79
N ALA A 64 -21.30 -17.41 8.38
CA ALA A 64 -19.89 -17.74 8.59
C ALA A 64 -19.13 -17.62 7.27
N GLY A 65 -17.93 -17.03 7.34
CA GLY A 65 -17.05 -16.88 6.19
C GLY A 65 -15.60 -17.18 6.52
N THR A 66 -14.86 -17.55 5.49
CA THR A 66 -13.41 -17.66 5.49
C THR A 66 -12.82 -16.44 4.81
N ALA A 67 -11.74 -15.91 5.36
CA ALA A 67 -10.97 -14.81 4.79
C ALA A 67 -9.49 -15.19 4.69
N GLN A 68 -8.81 -14.65 3.68
CA GLN A 68 -7.37 -14.76 3.51
C GLN A 68 -6.73 -13.38 3.62
N VAL A 69 -5.47 -13.33 4.04
CA VAL A 69 -4.67 -12.10 4.03
C VAL A 69 -4.43 -11.65 2.59
N GLY A 70 -4.59 -10.36 2.34
CA GLY A 70 -4.60 -9.82 0.98
C GLY A 70 -5.74 -10.42 0.15
N GLY A 71 -5.41 -10.84 -1.08
CA GLY A 71 -6.31 -11.34 -2.11
C GLY A 71 -6.96 -10.24 -2.94
N SER A 72 -7.63 -10.65 -4.02
CA SER A 72 -8.37 -9.76 -4.93
C SER A 72 -9.90 -9.89 -4.79
N GLY A 73 -10.36 -10.66 -3.80
CA GLY A 73 -11.78 -10.86 -3.52
C GLY A 73 -12.43 -9.65 -2.85
N THR A 74 -13.68 -9.82 -2.40
CA THR A 74 -14.39 -8.79 -1.62
C THR A 74 -13.61 -8.46 -0.36
N PHE A 75 -13.36 -7.17 -0.11
CA PHE A 75 -12.66 -6.71 1.09
C PHE A 75 -13.43 -7.12 2.35
N ALA A 76 -12.80 -7.94 3.20
CA ALA A 76 -13.39 -8.47 4.42
C ALA A 76 -13.13 -7.56 5.63
N GLY A 77 -12.01 -6.84 5.62
CA GLY A 77 -11.61 -5.92 6.69
C GLY A 77 -10.11 -5.95 6.97
N ILE A 78 -9.70 -5.24 8.02
CA ILE A 78 -8.33 -5.26 8.54
C ILE A 78 -8.32 -6.08 9.83
N LEU A 79 -7.37 -6.99 9.98
CA LEU A 79 -7.27 -7.78 11.20
C LEU A 79 -6.82 -6.90 12.37
N ILE A 80 -7.64 -6.85 13.42
CA ILE A 80 -7.47 -5.96 14.58
C ILE A 80 -7.51 -6.74 15.89
N ASN A 81 -7.40 -6.04 17.03
CA ASN A 81 -7.52 -6.57 18.38
C ASN A 81 -6.46 -7.64 18.71
N PRO A 82 -5.16 -7.29 18.64
CA PRO A 82 -4.08 -8.26 18.88
C PRO A 82 -4.15 -8.96 20.24
N LYS A 83 -4.80 -8.35 21.24
CA LYS A 83 -4.95 -8.87 22.60
C LYS A 83 -6.10 -9.85 22.78
N ASP A 84 -7.03 -9.94 21.83
CA ASP A 84 -8.13 -10.91 21.88
C ASP A 84 -7.66 -12.32 21.49
N TYR A 85 -6.49 -12.42 20.86
CA TYR A 85 -5.95 -13.69 20.38
C TYR A 85 -4.89 -14.26 21.33
N ALA A 86 -4.82 -15.58 21.35
CA ALA A 86 -3.69 -16.27 21.97
C ALA A 86 -2.40 -15.98 21.17
N SER A 87 -1.32 -15.65 21.87
CA SER A 87 0.00 -15.60 21.25
C SER A 87 0.51 -17.02 21.00
N TYR A 88 0.93 -17.30 19.77
CA TYR A 88 1.54 -18.59 19.38
C TYR A 88 3.07 -18.50 19.29
N GLY A 89 3.65 -17.35 19.61
CA GLY A 89 5.09 -17.12 19.55
C GLY A 89 5.67 -17.10 18.14
N THR A 90 6.98 -17.32 18.06
CA THR A 90 7.75 -17.40 16.80
C THR A 90 8.38 -18.79 16.65
N THR A 91 8.89 -19.12 15.47
CA THR A 91 9.53 -20.42 15.18
C THR A 91 11.05 -20.46 15.47
N GLY A 92 11.64 -19.39 16.03
CA GLY A 92 13.09 -19.25 16.32
C GLY A 92 13.49 -19.52 17.78
N LEU A 93 14.75 -19.19 18.14
CA LEU A 93 15.21 -19.23 19.55
C LEU A 93 14.38 -18.25 20.41
N GLY A 94 13.87 -18.73 21.56
CA GLY A 94 12.83 -18.03 22.35
C GLY A 94 11.38 -18.34 21.93
N GLY A 95 11.24 -19.12 20.85
CA GLY A 95 10.03 -19.55 20.14
C GLY A 95 8.68 -19.14 20.73
N PRO A 96 8.00 -19.99 21.53
CA PRO A 96 6.64 -19.74 22.03
C PRO A 96 6.47 -18.49 22.90
N LEU A 97 7.57 -17.94 23.44
CA LEU A 97 7.55 -16.81 24.37
C LEU A 97 7.81 -15.46 23.70
N ASN A 98 8.27 -15.48 22.44
CA ASN A 98 8.52 -14.25 21.70
C ASN A 98 7.19 -13.59 21.31
N PRO A 99 7.05 -12.26 21.45
CA PRO A 99 5.83 -11.57 21.04
C PRO A 99 5.63 -11.71 19.52
N THR A 100 4.38 -11.93 19.11
CA THR A 100 4.02 -12.06 17.70
C THR A 100 2.69 -11.36 17.42
N LEU A 101 2.55 -10.86 16.19
CA LEU A 101 1.30 -10.35 15.62
C LEU A 101 0.74 -11.32 14.57
N VAL A 102 1.31 -12.52 14.47
CA VAL A 102 0.91 -13.54 13.50
C VAL A 102 -0.05 -14.52 14.15
N LEU A 103 -1.17 -14.76 13.49
CA LEU A 103 -2.11 -15.83 13.83
C LEU A 103 -1.89 -17.05 12.91
N PRO A 104 -2.02 -18.28 13.44
CA PRO A 104 -2.02 -19.47 12.60
C PRO A 104 -3.30 -19.53 11.77
N ASP A 105 -3.24 -20.25 10.64
CA ASP A 105 -4.43 -20.61 9.87
C ASP A 105 -5.45 -21.34 10.76
N TYR A 106 -6.73 -21.19 10.41
CA TYR A 106 -7.92 -21.64 11.12
C TYR A 106 -8.20 -20.91 12.45
N SER A 107 -7.45 -19.85 12.75
CA SER A 107 -7.83 -18.90 13.81
C SER A 107 -9.08 -18.13 13.42
N ILE A 108 -9.87 -17.72 14.41
CA ILE A 108 -10.97 -16.78 14.20
C ILE A 108 -10.41 -15.37 14.39
N GLY A 109 -10.42 -14.58 13.31
CA GLY A 109 -9.97 -13.18 13.31
C GLY A 109 -11.15 -12.21 13.30
N GLN A 110 -10.99 -11.08 14.00
CA GLN A 110 -11.91 -9.95 13.92
C GLN A 110 -11.41 -8.97 12.85
N LEU A 111 -12.19 -8.83 11.78
CA LEU A 111 -11.86 -8.00 10.63
C LEU A 111 -12.65 -6.69 10.69
N ALA A 112 -11.95 -5.58 10.86
CA ALA A 112 -12.51 -4.25 10.96
C ALA A 112 -12.93 -3.71 9.59
N ILE A 113 -14.16 -3.20 9.52
CA ILE A 113 -14.74 -2.53 8.35
C ILE A 113 -15.11 -1.06 8.65
N MET A 114 -15.04 -0.65 9.92
CA MET A 114 -15.24 0.73 10.35
C MET A 114 -14.49 1.00 11.66
N GLY A 115 -13.89 2.19 11.79
CA GLY A 115 -13.20 2.62 13.00
C GLY A 115 -11.84 3.28 12.72
N GLU A 116 -11.12 3.67 13.77
CA GLU A 116 -9.75 4.19 13.68
C GLU A 116 -8.77 3.22 14.34
N PHE A 117 -7.77 2.75 13.59
CA PHE A 117 -6.84 1.70 14.04
C PHE A 117 -5.39 2.08 13.78
N PHE A 118 -4.51 1.66 14.68
CA PHE A 118 -3.08 1.74 14.48
C PHE A 118 -2.63 0.70 13.45
N VAL A 119 -1.88 1.13 12.45
CA VAL A 119 -1.31 0.25 11.42
C VAL A 119 0.13 0.64 11.13
N ASN A 120 0.85 -0.21 10.42
CA ASN A 120 2.18 0.12 9.92
C ASN A 120 2.11 0.44 8.43
N LEU A 121 2.60 1.60 8.02
CA LEU A 121 2.76 1.96 6.62
C LEU A 121 4.25 1.86 6.23
N PRO A 122 4.60 1.23 5.09
CA PRO A 122 5.99 0.92 4.73
C PRO A 122 6.78 2.12 4.20
N GLY A 123 6.14 3.28 3.99
CA GLY A 123 6.76 4.44 3.37
C GLY A 123 6.12 5.75 3.79
N PRO A 124 6.56 6.87 3.19
CA PRO A 124 6.02 8.19 3.51
C PRO A 124 4.51 8.24 3.26
N ALA A 125 3.79 8.76 4.26
CA ALA A 125 2.35 9.01 4.18
C ALA A 125 2.06 10.45 4.61
N SER A 126 0.96 11.00 4.11
CA SER A 126 0.38 12.26 4.57
C SER A 126 -1.01 12.03 5.13
N ILE A 127 -1.41 12.88 6.07
CA ILE A 127 -2.80 12.88 6.57
C ILE A 127 -3.73 13.19 5.39
N GLY A 128 -4.76 12.35 5.22
CA GLY A 128 -5.71 12.43 4.12
C GLY A 128 -5.37 11.55 2.92
N ASP A 129 -4.20 10.90 2.90
CA ASP A 129 -3.88 9.91 1.87
C ASP A 129 -4.87 8.74 1.91
N LEU A 130 -5.19 8.20 0.74
CA LEU A 130 -5.97 6.98 0.63
C LEU A 130 -5.12 5.79 1.09
N VAL A 131 -5.77 4.76 1.63
CA VAL A 131 -5.09 3.52 2.02
C VAL A 131 -5.31 2.46 0.95
N THR A 132 -4.24 1.75 0.62
CA THR A 132 -4.24 0.60 -0.26
C THR A 132 -3.65 -0.59 0.48
N TYR A 133 -3.78 -1.79 -0.08
CA TYR A 133 -3.15 -2.99 0.42
C TYR A 133 -2.57 -3.83 -0.72
N ASP A 134 -1.50 -4.54 -0.43
CA ASP A 134 -0.92 -5.53 -1.34
C ASP A 134 -1.79 -6.80 -1.36
N PRO A 135 -2.31 -7.25 -2.51
CA PRO A 135 -3.10 -8.48 -2.61
C PRO A 135 -2.30 -9.76 -2.32
N LEU A 136 -0.96 -9.73 -2.30
CA LEU A 136 -0.17 -10.93 -1.96
C LEU A 136 0.05 -11.07 -0.46
N THR A 137 0.30 -9.95 0.24
CA THR A 137 0.69 -9.97 1.66
C THR A 137 -0.33 -9.34 2.60
N GLY A 138 -1.33 -8.64 2.06
CA GLY A 138 -2.27 -7.80 2.81
C GLY A 138 -1.63 -6.57 3.46
N ALA A 139 -0.33 -6.32 3.23
CA ALA A 139 0.37 -5.18 3.82
C ALA A 139 -0.25 -3.87 3.32
N LEU A 140 -0.52 -2.95 4.26
CA LEU A 140 -1.11 -1.67 3.93
C LEU A 140 -0.08 -0.71 3.37
N ASN A 141 -0.52 0.20 2.52
CA ASN A 141 0.29 1.28 1.97
C ASN A 141 -0.57 2.54 1.80
N SER A 142 0.06 3.70 1.74
CA SER A 142 -0.63 4.97 1.49
C SER A 142 -0.42 5.42 0.06
N VAL A 143 -1.45 6.07 -0.49
CA VAL A 143 -1.37 6.71 -1.79
C VAL A 143 -2.06 8.07 -1.73
N THR A 144 -1.40 9.09 -2.25
CA THR A 144 -1.99 10.44 -2.30
C THR A 144 -3.31 10.40 -3.08
N PRO A 145 -4.37 11.07 -2.61
CA PRO A 145 -5.67 11.01 -3.26
C PRO A 145 -5.60 11.61 -4.66
N THR A 146 -6.53 11.21 -5.52
CA THR A 146 -6.71 11.88 -6.80
C THR A 146 -6.96 13.37 -6.59
N THR A 147 -6.06 14.17 -7.15
CA THR A 147 -6.13 15.62 -7.14
C THR A 147 -7.03 16.05 -8.29
N SER A 148 -7.95 16.99 -8.06
CA SER A 148 -8.80 17.58 -9.09
C SER A 148 -8.52 19.07 -9.18
N PHE A 149 -8.34 19.58 -10.39
CA PHE A 149 -7.92 20.95 -10.65
C PHE A 149 -8.40 21.44 -12.01
N THR A 150 -8.32 22.74 -12.24
CA THR A 150 -8.58 23.37 -13.54
C THR A 150 -7.25 23.82 -14.15
N ALA A 151 -7.01 23.47 -15.41
CA ALA A 151 -5.76 23.80 -16.08
C ALA A 151 -5.88 23.89 -17.61
N GLN A 152 -4.81 24.41 -18.21
CA GLN A 152 -4.50 24.41 -19.64
C GLN A 152 -3.16 23.73 -19.88
N ILE A 153 -2.97 23.19 -21.10
CA ILE A 153 -1.70 22.59 -21.51
C ILE A 153 -1.22 23.26 -22.79
N SER A 154 0.04 23.70 -22.79
CA SER A 154 0.76 24.12 -23.99
C SER A 154 2.12 23.44 -24.03
N THR A 155 2.35 22.62 -25.05
CA THR A 155 3.53 21.75 -25.17
C THR A 155 3.64 20.82 -23.95
N THR A 156 4.75 20.88 -23.21
CA THR A 156 4.98 20.14 -21.96
C THR A 156 4.68 20.99 -20.72
N THR A 157 4.12 22.19 -20.87
CA THR A 157 3.76 23.06 -19.73
C THR A 157 2.28 22.92 -19.43
N LEU A 158 1.97 22.43 -18.23
CA LEU A 158 0.65 22.45 -17.63
C LEU A 158 0.53 23.70 -16.75
N THR A 159 -0.40 24.59 -17.06
CA THR A 159 -0.69 25.79 -16.26
C THR A 159 -1.97 25.55 -15.48
N VAL A 160 -1.86 25.48 -14.15
CA VAL A 160 -2.95 25.17 -13.24
C VAL A 160 -3.50 26.47 -12.64
N SER A 161 -4.75 26.78 -12.96
CA SER A 161 -5.44 28.01 -12.56
C SER A 161 -6.21 27.87 -11.25
N ALA A 162 -6.68 26.67 -10.90
CA ALA A 162 -7.35 26.40 -9.63
C ALA A 162 -7.18 24.95 -9.17
N ILE A 163 -7.02 24.72 -7.87
CA ILE A 163 -7.07 23.38 -7.26
C ILE A 163 -8.44 23.22 -6.58
N SER A 164 -9.22 22.23 -7.03
CA SER A 164 -10.51 21.90 -6.41
C SER A 164 -10.35 20.96 -5.23
N LYS A 165 -9.38 20.03 -5.28
CA LYS A 165 -9.07 19.07 -4.20
C LYS A 165 -7.66 18.51 -4.39
N GLY A 166 -6.94 18.25 -3.30
CA GLY A 166 -5.65 17.56 -3.30
C GLY A 166 -4.47 18.47 -3.61
N GLN A 167 -3.33 17.88 -3.98
CA GLN A 167 -2.10 18.58 -4.36
C GLN A 167 -1.41 17.84 -5.51
N ILE A 168 -0.82 18.60 -6.43
CA ILE A 168 -0.18 18.04 -7.62
C ILE A 168 1.27 17.65 -7.32
N ALA A 169 1.63 16.40 -7.57
CA ALA A 169 2.97 15.85 -7.32
C ALA A 169 3.60 15.25 -8.59
N VAL A 170 4.94 15.17 -8.61
CA VAL A 170 5.67 14.49 -9.68
C VAL A 170 5.31 13.01 -9.71
N GLY A 171 5.14 12.45 -10.90
CA GLY A 171 4.78 11.05 -11.14
C GLY A 171 3.29 10.79 -11.35
N GLN A 172 2.42 11.74 -10.94
CA GLN A 172 0.97 11.63 -11.11
C GLN A 172 0.57 11.56 -12.57
N ILE A 173 -0.41 10.70 -12.88
CA ILE A 173 -1.01 10.60 -14.21
C ILE A 173 -2.15 11.61 -14.30
N ILE A 174 -2.09 12.47 -15.30
CA ILE A 174 -3.13 13.46 -15.60
C ILE A 174 -4.16 12.83 -16.52
N SER A 175 -5.43 13.09 -16.25
CA SER A 175 -6.56 12.73 -17.08
C SER A 175 -7.53 13.90 -17.15
N GLY A 176 -8.19 14.06 -18.30
CA GLY A 176 -9.09 15.18 -18.56
C GLY A 176 -9.47 15.22 -20.04
N THR A 177 -10.48 16.01 -20.37
CA THR A 177 -10.90 16.21 -21.77
C THR A 177 -9.76 16.83 -22.57
N GLY A 178 -9.36 16.19 -23.67
CA GLY A 178 -8.25 16.64 -24.51
C GLY A 178 -6.85 16.30 -23.98
N VAL A 179 -6.75 15.65 -22.82
CA VAL A 179 -5.47 15.15 -22.29
C VAL A 179 -5.19 13.76 -22.86
N THR A 180 -4.02 13.61 -23.48
CA THR A 180 -3.53 12.33 -24.01
C THR A 180 -3.35 11.33 -22.87
N PRO A 181 -3.95 10.12 -22.95
CA PRO A 181 -3.80 9.11 -21.90
C PRO A 181 -2.33 8.81 -21.59
N GLY A 182 -1.99 8.63 -20.31
CA GLY A 182 -0.62 8.35 -19.87
C GLY A 182 0.28 9.59 -19.71
N THR A 183 -0.26 10.80 -19.91
CA THR A 183 0.44 12.05 -19.56
C THR A 183 0.77 12.10 -18.07
N ARG A 184 2.02 12.38 -17.71
CA ARG A 184 2.50 12.41 -16.31
C ARG A 184 3.11 13.75 -15.94
N ILE A 185 3.03 14.16 -14.68
CA ILE A 185 3.81 15.28 -14.13
C ILE A 185 5.27 14.85 -13.97
N THR A 186 6.22 15.61 -14.53
CA THR A 186 7.67 15.34 -14.47
C THR A 186 8.44 16.37 -13.63
N ALA A 187 7.89 17.58 -13.43
CA ALA A 187 8.46 18.58 -12.53
C ALA A 187 7.39 19.55 -12.00
N LEU A 188 7.61 20.10 -10.79
CA LEU A 188 6.64 20.96 -10.10
C LEU A 188 6.65 22.44 -10.53
N GLY A 189 7.65 22.88 -11.30
CA GLY A 189 7.79 24.27 -11.75
C GLY A 189 7.55 25.31 -10.65
N THR A 190 6.67 26.28 -10.92
CA THR A 190 6.25 27.30 -9.93
C THR A 190 5.11 26.83 -9.04
N GLY A 191 4.40 25.75 -9.41
CA GLY A 191 3.19 25.32 -8.73
C GLY A 191 3.40 24.69 -7.35
N LYS A 192 4.53 24.00 -7.12
CA LYS A 192 4.90 23.38 -5.81
C LYS A 192 3.76 22.62 -5.11
N GLY A 193 2.84 22.01 -5.85
CA GLY A 193 1.69 21.29 -5.30
C GLY A 193 0.35 22.03 -5.36
N GLY A 194 0.34 23.34 -5.62
CA GLY A 194 -0.84 24.18 -5.76
C GLY A 194 -1.06 24.73 -7.18
N THR A 195 -1.59 25.94 -7.31
CA THR A 195 -1.70 26.64 -8.59
C THR A 195 -0.34 27.09 -9.11
N GLY A 196 -0.13 27.09 -10.42
CA GLY A 196 1.13 27.47 -11.04
C GLY A 196 1.47 26.60 -12.25
N THR A 197 2.72 26.60 -12.68
CA THR A 197 3.18 25.82 -13.83
C THR A 197 3.84 24.51 -13.40
N TYR A 198 3.60 23.46 -14.19
CA TYR A 198 4.15 22.13 -14.04
C TYR A 198 4.67 21.63 -15.39
N THR A 199 5.66 20.74 -15.37
CA THR A 199 6.14 20.05 -16.58
C THR A 199 5.48 18.69 -16.69
N ILE A 200 5.07 18.30 -17.91
CA ILE A 200 4.47 16.99 -18.20
C ILE A 200 5.30 16.16 -19.20
N SER A 201 5.06 14.84 -19.23
CA SER A 201 5.81 13.89 -20.05
C SER A 201 5.46 13.90 -21.55
N VAL A 202 4.25 14.33 -21.91
CA VAL A 202 3.75 14.30 -23.30
C VAL A 202 3.44 15.71 -23.76
N SER A 203 4.10 16.15 -24.83
CA SER A 203 3.81 17.43 -25.48
C SER A 203 2.43 17.38 -26.16
N GLN A 204 1.53 18.30 -25.78
CA GLN A 204 0.16 18.36 -26.30
C GLN A 204 -0.42 19.77 -26.17
N THR A 205 -1.68 19.96 -26.54
CA THR A 205 -2.37 21.25 -26.38
C THR A 205 -3.80 21.06 -25.90
N VAL A 206 -4.11 21.69 -24.78
CA VAL A 206 -5.47 21.86 -24.24
C VAL A 206 -5.66 23.36 -24.04
N GLY A 207 -6.34 23.99 -25.00
CA GLY A 207 -6.32 25.45 -25.17
C GLY A 207 -7.27 26.25 -24.26
N THR A 208 -8.11 25.58 -23.49
CA THR A 208 -9.06 26.22 -22.55
C THR A 208 -8.93 25.62 -21.16
N ASP A 209 -9.31 26.40 -20.14
CA ASP A 209 -9.35 25.90 -18.77
C ASP A 209 -10.32 24.73 -18.70
N THR A 210 -9.77 23.54 -18.42
CA THR A 210 -10.52 22.29 -18.35
C THR A 210 -10.30 21.65 -17.00
N VAL A 211 -11.36 21.00 -16.49
CA VAL A 211 -11.26 20.20 -15.26
C VAL A 211 -10.44 18.95 -15.59
N MET A 212 -9.34 18.79 -14.86
CA MET A 212 -8.43 17.66 -14.96
C MET A 212 -8.29 17.00 -13.59
N THR A 213 -7.89 15.73 -13.62
CA THR A 213 -7.52 14.97 -12.43
C THR A 213 -6.10 14.49 -12.54
N ALA A 214 -5.32 14.61 -11.47
CA ALA A 214 -4.03 13.97 -11.31
C ALA A 214 -4.18 12.88 -10.27
N ALA A 215 -4.19 11.62 -10.71
CA ALA A 215 -4.20 10.48 -9.82
C ALA A 215 -2.75 10.01 -9.60
N ASN A 216 -2.40 9.75 -8.35
CA ASN A 216 -1.48 8.64 -8.10
C ASN A 216 -2.28 7.39 -8.48
N ALA A 217 -1.97 6.78 -9.62
CA ALA A 217 -2.53 5.47 -9.91
C ALA A 217 -2.09 4.53 -8.78
N PRO A 218 -2.98 3.68 -8.23
CA PRO A 218 -2.48 2.52 -7.51
C PRO A 218 -1.49 1.83 -8.43
N ALA A 219 -0.32 1.50 -7.87
CA ALA A 219 0.73 0.76 -8.54
C ALA A 219 0.10 -0.28 -9.48
N THR A 220 0.19 -0.10 -10.79
CA THR A 220 -0.31 -1.12 -11.73
C THR A 220 0.55 -2.36 -11.54
N ALA A 221 -0.06 -3.52 -11.26
CA ALA A 221 0.69 -4.77 -11.19
C ALA A 221 1.55 -4.89 -12.44
N TRP A 222 2.81 -5.25 -12.22
CA TRP A 222 3.72 -5.57 -13.29
C TRP A 222 4.29 -6.96 -13.06
N ALA A 223 4.59 -7.65 -14.16
CA ALA A 223 5.22 -8.95 -14.11
C ALA A 223 6.36 -8.96 -15.12
N ALA A 224 7.57 -9.19 -14.65
CA ALA A 224 8.73 -9.44 -15.47
C ALA A 224 9.05 -10.93 -15.41
N SER A 225 9.18 -11.57 -16.58
CA SER A 225 9.66 -12.96 -16.66
C SER A 225 11.18 -13.07 -16.50
N ASN A 226 11.89 -11.94 -16.65
CA ASN A 226 13.34 -11.87 -16.51
C ASN A 226 13.75 -10.50 -15.94
N ALA A 227 14.05 -10.49 -14.65
CA ALA A 227 14.62 -9.35 -13.93
C ALA A 227 15.67 -9.81 -12.91
N SER A 228 16.61 -8.94 -12.57
CA SER A 228 17.68 -9.22 -11.59
C SER A 228 17.94 -8.00 -10.71
N ILE A 229 18.45 -8.19 -9.50
CA ILE A 229 18.87 -7.11 -8.61
C ILE A 229 20.37 -7.22 -8.36
N ALA A 230 21.09 -6.13 -8.57
CA ALA A 230 22.53 -6.07 -8.29
C ALA A 230 22.88 -4.78 -7.54
N THR A 231 23.83 -4.88 -6.62
CA THR A 231 24.39 -3.72 -5.91
C THR A 231 25.60 -3.17 -6.63
N SER A 232 25.66 -1.86 -6.84
CA SER A 232 26.88 -1.15 -7.26
C SER A 232 27.01 0.15 -6.50
N GLY A 233 28.21 0.45 -5.97
CA GLY A 233 28.44 1.68 -5.20
C GLY A 233 27.54 1.86 -3.96
N GLY A 234 27.02 0.76 -3.39
CA GLY A 234 26.09 0.79 -2.26
C GLY A 234 24.62 1.05 -2.63
N VAL A 235 24.28 1.10 -3.92
CA VAL A 235 22.92 1.28 -4.42
C VAL A 235 22.45 0.01 -5.11
N ASP A 236 21.29 -0.50 -4.71
CA ASP A 236 20.67 -1.66 -5.36
C ASP A 236 19.88 -1.21 -6.60
N THR A 237 20.14 -1.87 -7.72
CA THR A 237 19.50 -1.60 -9.01
C THR A 237 18.75 -2.83 -9.49
N LEU A 238 17.44 -2.70 -9.65
CA LEU A 238 16.61 -3.65 -10.38
C LEU A 238 16.82 -3.45 -11.89
N THR A 239 17.17 -4.51 -12.59
CA THR A 239 17.25 -4.55 -14.05
C THR A 239 16.14 -5.43 -14.59
N VAL A 240 15.23 -4.84 -15.36
CA VAL A 240 14.13 -5.56 -16.02
C VAL A 240 14.48 -5.79 -17.48
N THR A 241 14.74 -7.05 -17.84
CA THR A 241 15.10 -7.45 -19.21
C THR A 241 13.87 -7.79 -20.04
N THR A 242 12.86 -8.41 -19.44
CA THR A 242 11.63 -8.77 -20.14
C THR A 242 10.42 -8.49 -19.26
N LEU A 243 9.61 -7.51 -19.68
CA LEU A 243 8.35 -7.16 -19.05
C LEU A 243 7.20 -7.87 -19.77
N THR A 244 6.48 -8.71 -19.05
CA THR A 244 5.37 -9.52 -19.58
C THR A 244 4.04 -8.78 -19.51
N SER A 245 3.84 -7.95 -18.48
CA SER A 245 2.64 -7.13 -18.33
C SER A 245 2.87 -5.95 -17.39
N GLY A 246 2.01 -4.93 -17.51
CA GLY A 246 2.00 -3.77 -16.63
C GLY A 246 3.10 -2.76 -16.94
N ALA A 247 3.34 -1.86 -15.99
CA ALA A 247 4.41 -0.89 -16.06
C ALA A 247 5.00 -0.65 -14.66
N LEU A 248 6.33 -0.55 -14.59
CA LEU A 248 7.04 -0.24 -13.35
C LEU A 248 6.91 1.25 -12.99
N GLN A 249 6.76 1.56 -11.71
CA GLN A 249 6.59 2.92 -11.20
C GLN A 249 7.38 3.09 -9.90
N VAL A 250 7.85 4.31 -9.65
CA VAL A 250 8.43 4.68 -8.35
C VAL A 250 7.39 4.50 -7.24
N GLY A 251 7.81 3.97 -6.11
CA GLY A 251 6.99 3.60 -4.95
C GLY A 251 6.48 2.16 -4.99
N GLN A 252 6.68 1.42 -6.08
CA GLN A 252 6.25 0.02 -6.15
C GLN A 252 7.20 -0.90 -5.42
N GLN A 253 6.62 -1.80 -4.60
CA GLN A 253 7.37 -2.90 -4.04
C GLN A 253 7.71 -3.93 -5.13
N VAL A 254 8.87 -4.56 -4.99
CA VAL A 254 9.37 -5.62 -5.85
C VAL A 254 9.26 -6.93 -5.07
N PHE A 255 8.73 -7.96 -5.72
CA PHE A 255 8.64 -9.31 -5.22
C PHE A 255 9.35 -10.25 -6.18
N GLY A 256 10.03 -11.26 -5.62
CA GLY A 256 10.80 -12.26 -6.35
C GLY A 256 11.44 -13.22 -5.35
N ALA A 257 11.97 -14.34 -5.84
CA ALA A 257 12.65 -15.29 -4.96
C ALA A 257 14.00 -14.70 -4.51
N GLY A 258 14.17 -14.52 -3.19
CA GLY A 258 15.39 -13.90 -2.66
C GLY A 258 15.41 -12.37 -2.73
N VAL A 259 14.34 -11.73 -3.23
CA VAL A 259 14.12 -10.30 -3.05
C VAL A 259 13.83 -10.03 -1.56
N ALA A 260 14.56 -9.12 -0.94
CA ALA A 260 14.36 -8.83 0.48
C ALA A 260 12.97 -8.23 0.72
N PRO A 261 12.32 -8.51 1.86
CA PRO A 261 11.06 -7.86 2.23
C PRO A 261 11.20 -6.33 2.18
N ASN A 262 10.13 -5.64 1.79
CA ASN A 262 10.07 -4.18 1.67
C ASN A 262 11.05 -3.56 0.64
N THR A 263 11.49 -4.33 -0.37
CA THR A 263 12.25 -3.78 -1.50
C THR A 263 11.35 -2.93 -2.37
N VAL A 264 11.60 -1.63 -2.49
CA VAL A 264 10.75 -0.64 -3.17
C VAL A 264 11.56 0.13 -4.21
N ILE A 265 10.96 0.40 -5.37
CA ILE A 265 11.52 1.26 -6.41
C ILE A 265 11.49 2.72 -5.94
N THR A 266 12.66 3.35 -5.84
CA THR A 266 12.81 4.74 -5.37
C THR A 266 13.05 5.73 -6.51
N ALA A 267 13.56 5.28 -7.65
CA ALA A 267 13.77 6.12 -8.83
C ALA A 267 13.78 5.32 -10.13
N PHE A 268 13.44 6.00 -11.23
CA PHE A 268 13.69 5.51 -12.58
C PHE A 268 15.18 5.63 -12.93
N GLY A 269 15.74 4.58 -13.53
CA GLY A 269 17.05 4.63 -14.19
C GLY A 269 16.86 4.81 -15.69
N SER A 270 17.30 3.84 -16.49
CA SER A 270 17.08 3.84 -17.95
C SER A 270 15.64 3.48 -18.35
N GLY A 271 14.87 2.84 -17.45
CA GLY A 271 13.49 2.46 -17.69
C GLY A 271 12.50 3.57 -17.35
N VAL A 272 11.50 3.80 -18.21
CA VAL A 272 10.36 4.72 -17.96
C VAL A 272 9.07 3.91 -17.79
N GLY A 273 9.15 2.88 -16.96
CA GLY A 273 8.05 1.95 -16.67
C GLY A 273 7.95 0.73 -17.58
N GLY A 274 8.95 0.50 -18.44
CA GLY A 274 9.10 -0.70 -19.26
C GLY A 274 10.30 -1.55 -18.84
N THR A 275 10.97 -2.15 -19.82
CA THR A 275 12.32 -2.69 -19.63
C THR A 275 13.31 -1.58 -19.27
N GLY A 276 14.38 -1.91 -18.55
CA GLY A 276 15.40 -0.95 -18.13
C GLY A 276 15.76 -1.07 -16.65
N THR A 277 16.49 -0.08 -16.14
CA THR A 277 16.95 -0.08 -14.76
C THR A 277 16.12 0.82 -13.85
N TYR A 278 16.03 0.43 -12.58
CA TYR A 278 15.27 1.09 -11.52
C TYR A 278 16.08 1.04 -10.22
N THR A 279 16.14 2.15 -9.49
CA THR A 279 16.83 2.22 -8.19
C THR A 279 15.91 1.72 -7.08
N LEU A 280 16.46 1.00 -6.10
CA LEU A 280 15.72 0.45 -4.98
C LEU A 280 16.04 1.18 -3.66
N ASN A 281 15.23 0.95 -2.62
CA ASN A 281 15.43 1.49 -1.26
C ASN A 281 16.45 0.69 -0.43
N THR A 282 16.94 -0.43 -0.93
CA THR A 282 17.89 -1.30 -0.24
C THR A 282 19.33 -1.00 -0.66
N SER A 283 20.28 -1.46 0.17
CA SER A 283 21.71 -1.42 -0.12
C SER A 283 22.35 -2.77 0.23
N GLY A 284 22.88 -3.49 -0.77
CA GLY A 284 23.58 -4.77 -0.60
C GLY A 284 22.76 -6.01 -0.98
N GLN A 285 21.61 -5.85 -1.62
CA GLN A 285 20.81 -6.97 -2.12
C GLN A 285 21.30 -7.44 -3.49
N THR A 286 21.51 -8.75 -3.65
CA THR A 286 21.82 -9.37 -4.95
C THR A 286 20.88 -10.54 -5.21
N VAL A 287 20.18 -10.48 -6.34
CA VAL A 287 19.24 -11.51 -6.81
C VAL A 287 19.56 -11.82 -8.27
N GLY A 288 19.71 -13.10 -8.59
CA GLY A 288 19.95 -13.57 -9.96
C GLY A 288 18.77 -13.25 -10.90
N ALA A 289 18.93 -13.55 -12.19
CA ALA A 289 17.85 -13.36 -13.16
C ALA A 289 16.69 -14.33 -12.87
N GLU A 290 15.50 -13.78 -12.64
CA GLU A 290 14.31 -14.53 -12.28
C GLU A 290 13.02 -13.78 -12.64
N ALA A 291 11.87 -14.41 -12.34
CA ALA A 291 10.59 -13.74 -12.42
C ALA A 291 10.41 -12.80 -11.22
N MET A 292 10.14 -11.52 -11.49
CA MET A 292 9.83 -10.54 -10.47
C MET A 292 8.50 -9.86 -10.77
N THR A 293 7.78 -9.48 -9.73
CA THR A 293 6.48 -8.83 -9.84
C THR A 293 6.41 -7.62 -8.94
N GLY A 294 5.52 -6.68 -9.26
CA GLY A 294 5.10 -5.65 -8.33
C GLY A 294 3.63 -5.78 -8.02
N PRO A 295 3.20 -5.38 -6.82
CA PRO A 295 1.81 -5.56 -6.43
C PRO A 295 0.91 -4.62 -7.24
N SER A 296 -0.25 -5.13 -7.67
CA SER A 296 -1.40 -4.24 -7.87
C SER A 296 -1.98 -3.92 -6.50
N ASN A 297 -1.48 -2.87 -5.85
CA ASN A 297 -2.09 -2.44 -4.61
C ASN A 297 -3.59 -2.16 -4.88
N LEU A 298 -4.46 -2.77 -4.08
CA LEU A 298 -5.90 -2.57 -4.15
C LEU A 298 -6.30 -1.52 -3.12
N PHE A 299 -7.32 -0.73 -3.41
CA PHE A 299 -7.82 0.23 -2.44
C PHE A 299 -8.46 -0.49 -1.26
N VAL A 300 -8.15 -0.02 -0.05
CA VAL A 300 -8.99 -0.29 1.11
C VAL A 300 -10.23 0.61 0.96
N PRO A 301 -11.45 0.06 0.87
CA PRO A 301 -12.65 0.87 0.68
C PRO A 301 -12.81 1.91 1.78
N ASN A 302 -13.15 3.14 1.38
CA ASN A 302 -13.52 4.24 2.29
C ASN A 302 -12.51 4.47 3.44
N CYS A 303 -11.22 4.30 3.15
CA CYS A 303 -10.15 4.36 4.13
C CYS A 303 -9.12 5.46 3.81
N VAL A 304 -8.78 6.24 4.84
CA VAL A 304 -7.78 7.31 4.76
C VAL A 304 -6.80 7.25 5.91
N VAL A 305 -5.58 7.75 5.70
CA VAL A 305 -4.61 8.01 6.77
C VAL A 305 -5.14 9.19 7.59
N SER A 306 -5.47 8.96 8.86
CA SER A 306 -6.01 10.01 9.75
C SER A 306 -4.92 10.70 10.55
N ARG A 307 -3.85 9.98 10.92
CA ARG A 307 -2.68 10.54 11.62
C ARG A 307 -1.42 9.81 11.21
N PHE A 308 -0.36 10.57 10.95
CA PHE A 308 0.97 10.05 10.69
C PHE A 308 2.01 11.12 10.99
N THR A 309 3.13 10.73 11.59
CA THR A 309 4.29 11.61 11.73
C THR A 309 5.09 11.53 10.44
N ALA A 310 4.92 12.54 9.58
CA ALA A 310 5.54 12.59 8.26
C ALA A 310 7.05 12.32 8.33
N ASN A 311 7.48 11.28 7.61
CA ASN A 311 8.86 10.84 7.54
C ASN A 311 9.11 10.11 6.21
N THR A 312 10.36 9.79 5.90
CA THR A 312 10.76 9.14 4.63
C THR A 312 10.81 7.61 4.70
N ALA A 313 10.66 7.00 5.88
CA ALA A 313 10.91 5.58 6.14
C ALA A 313 9.64 4.76 6.45
N GLY A 314 8.48 5.41 6.58
CA GLY A 314 7.25 4.77 7.05
C GLY A 314 7.18 4.65 8.58
N GLY A 315 6.32 3.75 9.04
CA GLY A 315 6.14 3.42 10.45
C GLY A 315 4.69 3.43 10.88
N LEU A 316 4.51 3.61 12.19
CA LEU A 316 3.20 3.58 12.82
C LEU A 316 2.33 4.77 12.37
N ALA A 317 1.13 4.45 11.91
CA ALA A 317 0.11 5.38 11.45
C ALA A 317 -1.24 5.05 12.10
N VAL A 318 -2.17 6.00 12.04
CA VAL A 318 -3.60 5.73 12.29
C VAL A 318 -4.32 5.88 10.97
N ILE A 319 -5.12 4.86 10.64
CA ILE A 319 -6.05 4.89 9.51
C ILE A 319 -7.48 4.98 10.02
N LYS A 320 -8.35 5.55 9.21
CA LYS A 320 -9.78 5.67 9.48
C LYS A 320 -10.56 4.97 8.37
N LEU A 321 -11.28 3.91 8.75
CA LEU A 321 -12.24 3.22 7.90
C LEU A 321 -13.64 3.78 8.15
N THR A 322 -14.34 4.10 7.07
CA THR A 322 -15.74 4.53 7.10
C THR A 322 -16.59 3.55 6.30
N ASN A 323 -17.84 3.34 6.70
CA ASN A 323 -18.79 2.57 5.90
C ASN A 323 -19.55 3.50 4.96
#